data_AF-A0A8T4D3T7-F1
#
_entry.id   AF-A0A8T4D3T7-F1
#
_cell.length_a   1.000
_cell.length_b   1.000
_cell.length_c   1.000
_cell.angle_alpha   90.00
_cell.angle_beta   90.00
_cell.angle_gamma   90.00
#
_symmetry.space_group_name_H-M   'P 1'
#
loop_
_entity.id
_entity.type
_entity.pdbx_description
1 polymer ?
#
loop_
_entity_poly.entity_id
_entity_poly.type
_entity_poly.pdbx_seq_one_letter_code
_entity_poly.pdbx_strand_id
1 'polypeptide(L)'
;MKFKSNRLVTGLFLEAIGLCLMLSFIFINIAATATLLIFNLFFLSLIIQLNGTLNIKLGILTLGNITGLFWNVVLHHFAIAGVTFFGEPFNVFYAVSYPFLNFMWVVSFWSMSLAVLPKPKSMKAEVKT
;
A
#
# COMPACT_ATOMS: atom_id res chain seq x y z
N MET A 1 2.79 -10.89 30.76
CA MET A 1 3.80 -10.62 29.70
C MET A 1 3.24 -10.40 28.29
N LYS A 2 2.11 -11.02 27.88
CA LYS A 2 1.51 -10.87 26.53
C LYS A 2 1.22 -9.42 26.07
N PHE A 3 0.79 -8.53 26.98
CA PHE A 3 0.41 -7.15 26.64
C PHE A 3 1.61 -6.27 26.21
N LYS A 4 2.79 -6.48 26.81
CA LYS A 4 4.00 -5.70 26.49
C LYS A 4 4.55 -6.06 25.10
N SER A 5 4.48 -7.36 24.74
CA SER A 5 4.90 -7.87 23.43
C SER A 5 4.04 -7.33 22.29
N ASN A 6 2.72 -7.24 22.47
CA ASN A 6 1.83 -6.73 21.40
C ASN A 6 2.02 -5.23 21.12
N ARG A 7 2.33 -4.42 22.14
CA ARG A 7 2.63 -3.00 21.95
C ARG A 7 3.95 -2.80 21.19
N LEU A 8 4.98 -3.58 21.50
CA LEU A 8 6.25 -3.54 20.78
C LEU A 8 6.08 -3.90 19.30
N VAL A 9 5.37 -4.99 19.01
CA VAL A 9 5.11 -5.43 17.62
C VAL A 9 4.30 -4.39 16.85
N THR A 10 3.29 -3.79 17.49
CA THR A 10 2.51 -2.69 16.88
C THR A 10 3.38 -1.47 16.59
N GLY A 11 4.27 -1.10 17.51
CA GLY A 11 5.23 -0.01 17.33
C GLY A 11 6.14 -0.23 16.12
N LEU A 12 6.69 -1.45 15.97
CA LEU A 12 7.55 -1.80 14.84
C LEU A 12 6.84 -1.67 13.48
N PHE A 13 5.57 -2.07 13.38
CA PHE A 13 4.81 -1.90 12.13
C PHE A 13 4.57 -0.43 11.80
N LEU A 14 4.24 0.39 12.80
CA LEU A 14 4.05 1.83 12.62
C LEU A 14 5.35 2.52 12.22
N GLU A 15 6.47 2.15 12.85
CA GLU A 15 7.79 2.64 12.49
C GLU A 15 8.15 2.26 11.06
N ALA A 16 7.93 1.00 10.65
CA ALA A 16 8.17 0.57 9.28
C ALA A 16 7.34 1.34 8.25
N ILE A 17 6.07 1.64 8.54
CA ILE A 17 5.22 2.49 7.68
C ILE A 17 5.77 3.92 7.61
N GLY A 18 6.13 4.50 8.76
CA GLY A 18 6.75 5.82 8.82
C GLY A 18 8.05 5.90 8.02
N LEU A 19 8.90 4.89 8.13
CA LEU A 19 10.13 4.76 7.35
C LEU A 19 9.84 4.64 5.85
N CYS A 20 8.83 3.88 5.43
CA CYS A 20 8.46 3.80 4.01
C CYS A 20 8.04 5.17 3.45
N LEU A 21 7.26 5.93 4.20
CA LEU A 21 6.84 7.29 3.79
C LEU A 21 8.03 8.25 3.75
N MET A 22 8.91 8.18 4.75
CA MET A 22 10.13 9.01 4.81
C MET A 22 11.07 8.69 3.65
N LEU A 23 11.32 7.41 3.38
CA LEU A 23 12.15 6.97 2.26
C LEU A 23 11.56 7.40 0.92
N SER A 24 10.25 7.24 0.72
CA SER A 24 9.56 7.71 -0.49
C SER A 24 9.72 9.23 -0.69
N PHE A 25 9.63 10.01 0.39
CA PHE A 25 9.75 11.45 0.32
C PHE A 25 11.19 11.90 0.00
N ILE A 26 12.18 11.30 0.66
CA ILE A 26 13.59 11.68 0.51
C ILE A 26 14.16 11.20 -0.82
N PHE A 27 13.88 9.96 -1.23
CA PHE A 27 14.57 9.31 -2.34
C PHE A 27 13.79 9.27 -3.65
N ILE A 28 12.47 9.48 -3.63
CA ILE A 28 11.63 9.35 -4.84
C ILE A 28 11.04 10.70 -5.23
N ASN A 29 9.89 11.07 -4.65
CA ASN A 29 9.20 12.34 -4.90
C ASN A 29 7.97 12.46 -3.98
N ILE A 30 7.45 13.68 -3.84
CA ILE A 30 6.18 13.98 -3.18
C ILE A 30 4.99 13.22 -3.80
N ALA A 31 5.00 12.98 -5.12
CA ALA A 31 3.93 12.24 -5.80
C ALA A 31 3.89 10.75 -5.39
N ALA A 32 5.05 10.13 -5.16
CA ALA A 32 5.14 8.77 -4.64
C ALA A 32 4.65 8.70 -3.19
N THR A 33 5.04 9.68 -2.37
CA THR A 33 4.59 9.77 -0.98
C THR A 33 3.09 10.00 -0.89
N ALA A 34 2.53 10.87 -1.74
CA ALA A 34 1.10 11.09 -1.84
C ALA A 34 0.36 9.80 -2.22
N THR A 35 0.93 9.00 -3.12
CA THR A 35 0.34 7.70 -3.51
C THR A 35 0.31 6.72 -2.34
N LEU A 36 1.40 6.61 -1.57
CA LEU A 36 1.43 5.77 -0.36
C LEU A 36 0.44 6.26 0.71
N LEU A 37 0.29 7.57 0.87
CA LEU A 37 -0.72 8.15 1.77
C LEU A 37 -2.15 7.81 1.31
N ILE A 38 -2.45 7.96 0.01
CA ILE A 38 -3.75 7.59 -0.56
C ILE A 38 -4.01 6.09 -0.36
N PHE A 39 -3.01 5.25 -0.60
CA PHE A 39 -3.10 3.82 -0.30
C PHE A 39 -3.43 3.55 1.17
N ASN A 40 -2.74 4.22 2.10
CA ASN A 40 -3.00 4.08 3.54
C ASN A 40 -4.44 4.50 3.90
N LEU A 41 -4.97 5.54 3.28
CA LEU A 41 -6.37 5.97 3.44
C LEU A 41 -7.35 4.94 2.88
N PHE A 42 -7.10 4.38 1.70
CA PHE A 42 -7.95 3.31 1.14
C PHE A 42 -7.88 2.03 1.97
N PHE A 43 -6.71 1.71 2.51
CA PHE A 43 -6.55 0.57 3.39
C PHE A 43 -7.28 0.76 4.73
N LEU A 44 -7.45 2.00 5.20
CA LEU A 44 -8.30 2.28 6.37
C LEU A 44 -9.76 1.84 6.13
N SER A 45 -10.28 2.00 4.91
CA SER A 45 -11.60 1.47 4.54
C SER A 45 -11.65 -0.07 4.60
N LEU A 46 -10.58 -0.75 4.18
CA LEU A 46 -10.46 -2.21 4.35
C LEU A 46 -10.42 -2.62 5.81
N ILE A 47 -9.71 -1.90 6.66
CA ILE A 47 -9.58 -2.23 8.08
C ILE A 47 -10.95 -2.40 8.74
N ILE A 48 -11.95 -1.62 8.33
CA ILE A 48 -13.33 -1.70 8.82
C ILE A 48 -14.01 -3.00 8.35
N GLN A 49 -13.80 -3.39 7.10
CA GLN A 49 -14.42 -4.57 6.49
C GLN A 49 -13.74 -5.89 6.89
N LEU A 50 -12.47 -5.86 7.29
CA LEU A 50 -11.67 -7.04 7.60
C LEU A 50 -11.87 -7.53 9.04
N ASN A 51 -12.17 -8.82 9.20
CA ASN A 51 -12.21 -9.48 10.50
C ASN A 51 -10.81 -10.03 10.85
N GLY A 52 -10.21 -9.60 11.96
CA GLY A 52 -8.85 -10.02 12.34
C GLY A 52 -8.24 -9.19 13.46
N THR A 53 -7.15 -9.70 14.05
CA THR A 53 -6.40 -9.00 15.10
C THR A 53 -5.65 -7.78 14.53
N LEU A 54 -5.46 -6.75 15.36
CA LEU A 54 -4.77 -5.50 14.97
C LEU A 54 -3.40 -5.76 14.31
N ASN A 55 -2.64 -6.73 14.83
CA ASN A 55 -1.32 -7.08 14.30
C ASN A 55 -1.36 -7.60 12.86
N ILE A 56 -2.39 -8.37 12.49
CA ILE A 56 -2.54 -8.85 11.11
C ILE A 56 -2.86 -7.69 10.18
N LYS A 57 -3.75 -6.78 10.60
CA LYS A 57 -4.12 -5.59 9.83
C LYS A 57 -2.91 -4.69 9.58
N LEU A 58 -2.12 -4.46 10.63
CA LEU A 58 -0.87 -3.70 10.53
C LEU A 58 0.18 -4.40 9.67
N GLY A 59 0.34 -5.72 9.81
CA GLY A 59 1.28 -6.48 8.98
C GLY A 59 0.96 -6.37 7.48
N ILE A 60 -0.32 -6.46 7.10
CA ILE A 60 -0.76 -6.30 5.71
C ILE A 60 -0.57 -4.85 5.24
N LEU A 61 -0.88 -3.86 6.08
CA LEU A 61 -0.63 -2.45 5.77
C LEU A 61 0.87 -2.18 5.54
N THR A 62 1.74 -2.71 6.39
CA THR A 62 3.19 -2.61 6.24
C THR A 62 3.66 -3.28 4.94
N LEU A 63 3.17 -4.48 4.63
CA LEU A 63 3.50 -5.17 3.39
C LEU A 63 3.05 -4.37 2.15
N GLY A 64 1.89 -3.72 2.23
CA GLY A 64 1.39 -2.82 1.20
C GLY A 64 2.28 -1.59 1.01
N ASN A 65 2.75 -0.97 2.10
CA ASN A 65 3.69 0.16 2.04
C ASN A 65 5.03 -0.25 1.43
N ILE A 66 5.56 -1.43 1.78
CA ILE A 66 6.80 -1.96 1.20
C ILE A 66 6.62 -2.21 -0.31
N THR A 67 5.50 -2.84 -0.69
CA THR A 67 5.18 -3.11 -2.10
C THR A 67 5.02 -1.82 -2.89
N GLY A 68 4.31 -0.84 -2.33
CA GLY A 68 4.13 0.46 -2.94
C GLY A 68 5.43 1.25 -3.07
N LEU A 69 6.29 1.22 -2.05
CA LEU A 69 7.61 1.84 -2.09
C LEU A 69 8.45 1.23 -3.22
N PHE A 70 8.54 -0.11 -3.26
CA PHE A 70 9.24 -0.83 -4.32
C PHE A 70 8.70 -0.46 -5.70
N TRP A 71 7.38 -0.44 -5.88
CA TRP A 71 6.74 -0.05 -7.14
C TRP A 71 7.10 1.37 -7.56
N ASN A 72 7.09 2.33 -6.63
CA ASN A 72 7.45 3.71 -6.91
C ASN A 72 8.94 3.87 -7.26
N VAL A 73 9.84 3.07 -6.67
CA VAL A 73 11.25 3.03 -7.08
C VAL A 73 11.39 2.54 -8.52
N VAL A 74 10.68 1.48 -8.89
CA VAL A 74 10.68 0.97 -10.28
C VAL A 74 10.18 2.04 -11.25
N LEU A 75 9.05 2.69 -10.93
CA LEU A 75 8.48 3.76 -11.75
C LEU A 75 9.42 4.96 -11.88
N HIS A 76 10.12 5.33 -10.80
CA HIS A 76 11.10 6.40 -10.81
C HIS A 76 12.26 6.12 -11.78
N HIS A 77 12.85 4.93 -11.70
CA HIS A 77 13.91 4.55 -12.64
C HIS A 77 13.39 4.41 -14.08
N PHE A 78 12.16 3.91 -14.26
CA PHE A 78 11.51 3.88 -15.56
C PHE A 78 11.33 5.29 -16.15
N ALA A 79 10.95 6.27 -15.34
CA ALA A 79 10.84 7.66 -15.76
C ALA A 79 12.18 8.23 -16.23
N ILE A 80 13.25 8.02 -15.43
CA ILE A 80 14.60 8.48 -15.76
C ILE A 80 15.08 7.84 -17.08
N ALA A 81 14.94 6.52 -17.21
CA ALA A 81 15.33 5.82 -18.43
C ALA A 81 14.54 6.33 -19.65
N GLY A 82 13.21 6.46 -19.52
CA GLY A 82 12.37 6.91 -20.62
C GLY A 82 12.68 8.34 -21.07
N VAL A 83 12.93 9.26 -20.13
CA VAL A 83 13.40 10.62 -20.49
C VAL A 83 14.77 10.59 -21.18
N THR A 84 15.66 9.69 -20.75
CA THR A 84 17.00 9.55 -21.35
C THR A 84 16.94 9.07 -22.81
N PHE A 85 16.01 8.16 -23.15
CA PHE A 85 15.90 7.59 -24.49
C PHE A 85 14.95 8.35 -25.42
N PHE A 86 13.85 8.91 -24.89
CA PHE A 86 12.77 9.50 -25.68
C PHE A 86 12.61 11.01 -25.47
N GLY A 87 13.38 11.60 -24.54
CA GLY A 87 13.36 13.02 -24.25
C GLY A 87 12.12 13.50 -23.50
N GLU A 88 11.88 14.81 -23.57
CA GLU A 88 10.83 15.51 -22.83
C GLU A 88 9.39 15.07 -23.12
N PRO A 89 9.00 14.67 -24.36
CA PRO A 89 7.66 14.14 -24.63
C PRO A 89 7.29 12.94 -23.75
N PHE A 90 8.27 12.12 -23.39
CA PHE A 90 8.06 10.98 -22.49
C PHE A 90 7.66 11.43 -21.09
N ASN A 91 8.17 12.56 -20.61
CA ASN A 91 7.81 13.08 -19.29
C ASN A 91 6.32 13.44 -19.23
N VAL A 92 5.78 14.06 -20.28
CA VAL A 92 4.34 14.37 -20.38
C VAL A 92 3.52 13.09 -20.41
N PHE A 93 3.92 12.12 -21.25
CA PHE A 93 3.27 10.81 -21.31
C PHE A 93 3.28 10.10 -19.96
N TYR A 94 4.43 10.10 -19.29
CA TYR A 94 4.61 9.47 -17.99
C TYR A 94 3.76 10.17 -16.91
N ALA A 95 3.72 11.50 -16.88
CA ALA A 95 2.90 12.24 -15.92
C ALA A 95 1.41 11.90 -16.02
N VAL A 96 0.88 11.73 -17.24
CA VAL A 96 -0.51 11.30 -17.46
C VAL A 96 -0.71 9.84 -17.09
N SER A 97 0.27 8.98 -17.36
CA SER A 97 0.20 7.54 -17.11
C SER A 97 0.42 7.17 -15.63
N TYR A 98 1.15 8.01 -14.88
CA TYR A 98 1.63 7.74 -13.52
C TYR A 98 0.53 7.35 -12.52
N PRO A 99 -0.64 8.02 -12.47
CA PRO A 99 -1.74 7.60 -11.62
C PRO A 99 -2.25 6.19 -11.96
N PHE A 100 -2.41 5.87 -13.26
CA PHE A 100 -2.87 4.56 -13.72
C PHE A 100 -1.87 3.46 -13.40
N LEU A 101 -0.58 3.73 -13.60
CA LEU A 101 0.50 2.81 -13.24
C LEU A 101 0.52 2.53 -11.73
N ASN A 102 0.18 3.52 -10.90
CA ASN A 102 0.04 3.34 -9.46
C ASN A 102 -1.26 2.59 -9.07
N PHE A 103 -2.36 2.79 -9.78
CA PHE A 103 -3.58 2.02 -9.52
C PHE A 103 -3.37 0.52 -9.72
N MET A 104 -2.51 0.10 -10.65
CA MET A 104 -2.25 -1.32 -10.87
C MET A 104 -1.80 -2.06 -9.60
N TRP A 105 -0.85 -1.51 -8.85
CA TRP A 105 -0.41 -2.16 -7.61
C TRP A 105 -1.42 -1.97 -6.48
N VAL A 106 -2.01 -0.77 -6.35
CA VAL A 106 -2.99 -0.47 -5.29
C VAL A 106 -4.19 -1.41 -5.38
N VAL A 107 -4.81 -1.52 -6.56
CA VAL A 107 -5.99 -2.37 -6.77
C VAL A 107 -5.63 -3.84 -6.60
N SER A 108 -4.51 -4.29 -7.14
CA SER A 108 -4.07 -5.68 -7.00
C SER A 108 -3.85 -6.07 -5.53
N PHE A 109 -3.17 -5.21 -4.77
CA PHE A 109 -2.91 -5.45 -3.35
C PHE A 109 -4.21 -5.40 -2.54
N TRP A 110 -5.10 -4.48 -2.88
CA TRP A 110 -6.41 -4.35 -2.26
C TRP A 110 -7.27 -5.60 -2.47
N SER A 111 -7.37 -6.09 -3.70
CA SER A 111 -8.07 -7.33 -4.03
C SER A 111 -7.46 -8.56 -3.36
N MET A 112 -6.12 -8.66 -3.31
CA MET A 112 -5.43 -9.75 -2.62
C MET A 112 -5.70 -9.73 -1.11
N SER A 113 -5.68 -8.55 -0.49
CA SER A 113 -6.00 -8.38 0.93
C SER A 113 -7.43 -8.86 1.23
N LEU A 114 -8.39 -8.47 0.39
CA LEU A 114 -9.79 -8.92 0.53
C LEU A 114 -9.96 -10.44 0.33
N ALA A 115 -9.16 -11.07 -0.51
CA ALA A 115 -9.22 -12.51 -0.75
C ALA A 115 -8.60 -13.33 0.40
N VAL A 116 -7.51 -12.85 0.98
CA VAL A 116 -6.76 -13.56 2.04
C VAL A 116 -7.42 -13.39 3.41
N LEU A 117 -8.10 -12.27 3.66
CA LEU A 117 -8.67 -11.98 4.97
C LEU A 117 -10.09 -12.55 5.11
N PRO A 118 -10.38 -13.24 6.23
CA PRO A 118 -11.71 -13.77 6.46
C PRO A 118 -12.74 -12.65 6.56
N LYS A 119 -13.83 -12.79 5.80
CA LYS A 119 -14.98 -11.88 5.89
C LYS A 119 -15.56 -11.91 7.32
N PRO A 120 -16.07 -10.78 7.82
CA PRO A 120 -16.77 -10.72 9.09
C PRO A 120 -17.93 -11.71 9.06
N LYS A 121 -18.19 -12.31 10.22
CA LYS A 121 -19.18 -13.38 10.41
C LYS A 121 -20.59 -12.77 10.38
N SER A 122 -21.00 -12.21 9.26
CA SER A 122 -22.41 -11.92 8.96
C SER A 122 -22.75 -12.56 7.61
N MET A 123 -23.85 -13.30 7.58
CA MET A 123 -24.39 -14.00 6.41
C MET A 123 -23.76 -15.36 6.04
N LYS A 124 -23.59 -16.25 7.02
CA LYS A 124 -23.64 -17.72 6.78
C LYS A 124 -24.70 -18.44 7.59
N ALA A 125 -25.64 -17.69 8.18
CA ALA A 125 -26.70 -18.24 9.00
C ALA A 125 -28.07 -17.68 8.60
N GLU A 126 -28.47 -17.87 7.34
CA GLU A 126 -29.90 -17.91 6.97
C GLU A 126 -30.13 -18.50 5.57
N VAL A 127 -29.55 -19.67 5.29
CA VAL A 127 -30.13 -20.60 4.31
C VAL A 127 -30.00 -21.99 4.92
N LYS A 128 -30.78 -22.23 5.96
CA LYS A 128 -31.24 -23.59 6.26
C LYS A 128 -32.63 -23.67 5.65
N THR A 129 -32.67 -24.26 4.46
CA THR A 129 -33.83 -24.96 3.89
C THR A 129 -34.53 -25.82 4.92
#